data_AF-A0A392SGB3-F1
#
_entry.id   AF-A0A392SGB3-F1
#
_cell.length_a   1.000
_cell.length_b   1.000
_cell.length_c   1.000
_cell.angle_alpha   90.00
_cell.angle_beta   90.00
_cell.angle_gamma   90.00
#
_symmetry.space_group_name_H-M   'P 1'
#
loop_
_entity.id
_entity.type
_entity.pdbx_description
1 polymer ?
#
loop_
_entity_poly.entity_id
_entity_poly.type
_entity_poly.pdbx_seq_one_letter_code
_entity_poly.pdbx_strand_id
1 'polypeptide(L)'
;MEGPTIHFFNSLRNENEDLAWDHLKEALLERYGGHGEGDVYEQLTELRQKETVDEYITDFEYLTAQIPKLPEKQFLGYFPHGLKEEIRAK
;
A
#
# COMPACT_ATOMS: atom_id res chain seq x y z
N MET A 1 -11.63 -19.95 -4.09
CA MET A 1 -11.90 -18.66 -4.74
C MET A 1 -13.22 -18.78 -5.46
N GLU A 2 -14.18 -17.89 -5.19
CA GLU A 2 -15.47 -17.85 -5.88
C GLU A 2 -15.67 -16.49 -6.53
N GLY A 3 -16.50 -16.41 -7.58
CA GLY A 3 -16.78 -15.18 -8.31
C GLY A 3 -15.66 -14.72 -9.27
N PRO A 4 -15.62 -13.45 -9.69
CA PRO A 4 -14.73 -12.93 -10.74
C PRO A 4 -13.24 -13.22 -10.54
N THR A 5 -12.81 -13.41 -9.29
CA THR A 5 -11.43 -13.76 -8.92
C THR A 5 -10.96 -15.09 -9.51
N ILE A 6 -11.87 -16.06 -9.75
CA ILE A 6 -11.49 -17.34 -10.37
C ILE A 6 -11.05 -17.17 -11.83
N HIS A 7 -11.64 -16.21 -12.54
CA HIS A 7 -11.29 -15.94 -13.94
C HIS A 7 -9.89 -15.33 -14.03
N PHE A 8 -9.55 -14.41 -13.13
CA PHE A 8 -8.20 -13.84 -13.02
C PHE A 8 -7.15 -14.92 -12.75
N PHE A 9 -7.35 -15.74 -11.72
CA PHE A 9 -6.40 -16.79 -11.37
C PHE A 9 -6.19 -17.79 -12.53
N ASN A 10 -7.27 -18.17 -13.21
CA ASN A 10 -7.17 -19.06 -14.38
C ASN A 10 -6.39 -18.42 -15.54
N SER A 11 -6.53 -17.11 -15.79
CA SER A 11 -5.72 -16.40 -16.80
C SER A 11 -4.23 -16.41 -16.40
N LEU A 12 -3.94 -15.99 -15.17
CA LEU A 12 -2.57 -15.91 -14.65
C LEU A 12 -1.83 -17.25 -14.73
N ARG A 13 -2.52 -18.34 -14.37
CA ARG A 13 -1.96 -19.70 -14.46
C ARG A 13 -1.76 -20.18 -15.89
N ASN A 14 -2.66 -19.83 -16.82
CA ASN A 14 -2.52 -20.23 -18.21
C ASN A 14 -1.37 -19.47 -18.91
N GLU A 15 -1.09 -18.25 -18.48
CA GLU A 15 0.02 -17.44 -18.99
C GLU A 15 1.38 -17.85 -18.37
N ASN A 16 1.37 -18.47 -17.19
CA ASN A 16 2.55 -18.86 -16.43
C ASN A 16 2.49 -20.34 -16.03
N GLU A 17 2.98 -21.24 -16.90
CA GLU A 17 3.00 -22.69 -16.65
C GLU A 17 3.72 -23.06 -15.33
N ASP A 18 4.75 -22.31 -14.95
CA ASP A 18 5.52 -22.47 -13.70
C ASP A 18 5.25 -21.34 -12.69
N LEU A 19 3.97 -21.00 -12.47
CA LEU A 19 3.60 -19.92 -11.55
C LEU A 19 4.11 -20.18 -10.11
N ALA A 20 5.16 -19.46 -9.73
CA ALA A 20 5.72 -19.49 -8.39
C ALA A 20 4.80 -18.75 -7.38
N TRP A 21 4.91 -19.14 -6.10
CA TRP A 21 4.13 -18.52 -5.02
C TRP A 21 4.35 -17.00 -4.91
N ASP A 22 5.58 -16.54 -5.07
CA ASP A 22 5.92 -15.11 -4.98
C ASP A 22 5.24 -14.31 -6.09
N HIS A 23 5.23 -14.85 -7.31
CA HIS A 23 4.55 -14.24 -8.46
C HIS A 23 3.02 -14.21 -8.28
N LEU A 24 2.42 -15.27 -7.74
CA LEU A 24 0.99 -15.28 -7.40
C LEU A 24 0.66 -14.22 -6.34
N LYS A 25 1.52 -14.05 -5.34
CA LYS A 25 1.38 -13.00 -4.31
C LYS A 25 1.42 -11.61 -4.92
N GLU A 26 2.41 -11.33 -5.75
CA GLU A 26 2.57 -10.04 -6.43
C GLU A 26 1.34 -9.72 -7.29
N ALA A 27 0.88 -10.67 -8.12
CA ALA A 27 -0.26 -10.46 -9.00
C ALA A 27 -1.58 -10.24 -8.22
N LEU A 28 -1.74 -10.86 -7.04
CA LEU A 28 -2.89 -10.62 -6.17
C LEU A 28 -2.82 -9.24 -5.50
N LEU A 29 -1.63 -8.81 -5.07
CA LEU A 29 -1.43 -7.47 -4.51
C LEU A 29 -1.63 -6.38 -5.57
N GLU A 30 -1.19 -6.59 -6.80
CA GLU A 30 -1.42 -5.66 -7.90
C GLU A 30 -2.92 -5.49 -8.20
N ARG A 31 -3.67 -6.61 -8.26
CA ARG A 31 -5.08 -6.58 -8.64
C ARG A 31 -6.03 -6.19 -7.51
N TYR A 32 -5.71 -6.56 -6.27
CA TYR A 32 -6.61 -6.43 -5.12
C TYR A 32 -6.00 -5.72 -3.92
N GLY A 33 -4.68 -5.50 -3.93
CA GLY A 33 -3.95 -4.86 -2.84
C GLY A 33 -4.07 -3.34 -2.81
N GLY A 34 -5.03 -2.75 -3.54
CA GLY A 34 -5.45 -1.36 -3.35
C GLY A 34 -4.37 -0.31 -3.56
N HIS A 35 -3.28 -0.62 -4.27
CA HIS A 35 -2.21 0.34 -4.50
C HIS A 35 -2.76 1.53 -5.29
N GLY A 36 -2.54 2.73 -4.76
CA GLY A 36 -2.49 3.92 -5.61
C GLY A 36 -1.39 3.75 -6.65
N GLU A 37 -1.37 4.58 -7.70
CA GLU A 37 -0.23 4.61 -8.61
C GLU A 37 1.08 4.85 -7.83
N GLY A 38 2.15 4.15 -8.20
CA GLY A 38 3.47 4.28 -7.58
C GLY A 38 3.79 3.25 -6.49
N ASP A 39 5.06 3.17 -6.10
CA ASP A 39 5.49 2.28 -5.02
C ASP A 39 5.06 2.80 -3.63
N VAL A 40 5.15 1.97 -2.60
CA VAL A 40 4.70 2.33 -1.23
C VAL A 40 5.43 3.58 -0.70
N TYR A 41 6.69 3.81 -1.05
CA TYR A 41 7.44 4.99 -0.61
C TYR A 41 7.00 6.25 -1.33
N GLU A 42 6.66 6.16 -2.62
CA GLU A 42 6.02 7.24 -3.38
C GLU A 42 4.66 7.58 -2.76
N GLN A 43 3.83 6.58 -2.49
CA GLN A 43 2.53 6.77 -1.84
C GLN A 43 2.66 7.39 -0.44
N LEU A 44 3.64 6.98 0.37
CA LEU A 44 3.94 7.59 1.68
C LEU A 44 4.39 9.05 1.54
N THR A 45 5.12 9.40 0.49
CA THR A 45 5.58 10.76 0.21
C THR A 45 4.42 11.67 -0.16
N GLU A 46 3.45 11.15 -0.92
CA GLU A 46 2.28 11.87 -1.42
C GLU A 46 1.10 11.90 -0.44
N LEU A 47 1.07 11.01 0.55
CA LEU A 47 -0.03 10.92 1.51
C LEU A 47 -0.25 12.25 2.23
N ARG A 48 -1.51 12.73 2.24
CA ARG A 48 -1.93 13.95 2.93
C ARG A 48 -3.17 13.69 3.77
N GLN A 49 -3.21 14.25 4.97
CA GLN A 49 -4.40 14.26 5.82
C GLN A 49 -5.50 15.09 5.13
N LYS A 50 -6.57 14.42 4.70
CA LYS A 50 -7.72 15.08 4.05
C LYS A 50 -8.78 15.51 5.07
N GLU A 51 -9.22 14.57 5.90
CA GLU A 51 -10.29 14.79 6.88
C GLU A 51 -9.71 14.73 8.29
N THR A 52 -9.88 13.59 8.98
CA THR A 52 -9.49 13.39 10.37
C THR A 52 -8.06 12.87 10.49
N VAL A 53 -7.46 13.05 11.68
CA VAL A 53 -6.15 12.49 11.98
C VAL A 53 -6.21 10.95 12.05
N ASP A 54 -7.30 10.40 12.57
CA ASP A 54 -7.47 8.94 12.69
C ASP A 54 -7.52 8.25 11.33
N GLU A 55 -8.20 8.84 10.35
CA GLU A 55 -8.19 8.35 8.96
C GLU A 55 -6.80 8.43 8.35
N TYR A 56 -6.10 9.56 8.56
CA TYR A 56 -4.73 9.70 8.09
C TYR A 56 -3.78 8.66 8.71
N ILE A 57 -3.91 8.40 10.01
CA ILE A 57 -3.15 7.33 10.69
C ILE A 57 -3.47 5.98 10.07
N THR A 58 -4.75 5.69 9.84
CA THR A 58 -5.20 4.42 9.22
C THR A 58 -4.57 4.22 7.84
N ASP A 59 -4.59 5.25 6.98
CA ASP A 59 -3.98 5.21 5.65
C ASP A 59 -2.45 5.07 5.73
N PHE A 60 -1.81 5.74 6.68
CA PHE A 60 -0.36 5.65 6.88
C PHE A 60 0.06 4.25 7.38
N GLU A 61 -0.69 3.69 8.32
CA GLU A 61 -0.48 2.32 8.82
C GLU A 61 -0.71 1.28 7.72
N TYR A 62 -1.72 1.48 6.88
CA TYR A 62 -1.98 0.64 5.73
C TYR A 62 -0.79 0.59 4.76
N LEU A 63 -0.15 1.72 4.47
CA LEU A 63 1.04 1.77 3.62
C LEU A 63 2.26 1.13 4.31
N THR A 64 2.52 1.49 5.57
CA THR A 64 3.71 0.96 6.28
C THR A 64 3.64 -0.54 6.58
N ALA A 65 2.44 -1.13 6.66
CA ALA A 65 2.26 -2.57 6.82
C ALA A 65 2.73 -3.40 5.60
N GLN A 66 2.91 -2.75 4.43
CA GLN A 66 3.29 -3.42 3.18
C GLN A 66 4.79 -3.49 2.97
N ILE A 67 5.57 -2.80 3.81
CA ILE A 67 7.03 -2.75 3.75
C ILE A 67 7.64 -3.26 5.06
N PRO A 68 8.93 -3.66 5.06
CA PRO A 68 9.65 -3.91 6.29
C PRO A 68 9.57 -2.69 7.22
N LYS A 69 9.67 -2.95 8.53
CA LYS A 69 9.57 -1.90 9.56
C LYS A 69 10.41 -0.67 9.17
N LEU A 70 9.72 0.46 9.03
CA LEU A 70 10.33 1.71 8.63
C LEU A 70 11.28 2.22 9.74
N PRO A 71 12.53 2.61 9.42
CA PRO A 71 13.42 3.27 10.37
C PRO A 71 12.79 4.53 10.97
N GLU A 72 13.03 4.79 12.25
CA GLU A 72 12.42 5.92 12.99
C GLU A 72 12.63 7.28 12.30
N LYS A 73 13.82 7.53 11.75
CA LYS A 73 14.10 8.77 11.00
C LYS A 73 13.23 8.93 9.75
N GLN A 74 12.92 7.85 9.05
CA GLN A 74 12.05 7.88 7.89
C GLN A 74 10.59 8.05 8.31
N PHE A 75 10.18 7.40 9.41
CA PHE A 75 8.84 7.58 9.98
C PHE A 75 8.58 9.05 10.32
N LEU A 76 9.53 9.69 11.02
CA LEU A 76 9.48 11.12 11.34
C LEU A 76 9.60 12.03 10.11
N GLY A 77 10.09 11.51 8.98
CA GLY A 77 10.11 12.22 7.70
C GLY A 77 8.74 12.20 7.03
N TYR A 78 8.10 11.03 6.92
CA TYR A 78 6.84 10.88 6.20
C TYR A 78 5.62 11.31 7.02
N PHE A 79 5.50 10.86 8.27
CA PHE A 79 4.26 11.02 9.04
C PHE A 79 3.92 12.50 9.30
N PRO A 80 4.83 13.35 9.82
CA PRO A 80 4.53 14.77 9.99
C PRO A 80 4.33 15.48 8.64
N HIS A 81 5.00 15.03 7.57
CA HIS A 81 4.92 15.63 6.24
C HIS A 81 3.54 15.46 5.58
N GLY A 82 2.76 14.45 5.97
CA GLY A 82 1.39 14.31 5.48
C GLY A 82 0.35 15.08 6.29
N LEU A 83 0.63 15.43 7.55
CA LEU A 83 -0.31 16.12 8.43
C LEU A 83 -0.59 17.56 7.99
N LYS A 84 -1.82 18.04 8.26
CA LYS A 84 -2.19 19.45 8.09
C LYS A 84 -1.34 20.36 8.96
N GLU A 85 -1.01 21.54 8.45
CA GLU A 85 -0.14 22.52 9.15
C GLU A 85 -0.68 22.92 10.53
N GLU A 86 -1.99 23.00 10.68
CA GLU A 86 -2.68 23.32 11.95
C GLU A 86 -2.43 22.31 13.08
N ILE A 87 -2.02 21.07 12.74
CA ILE A 87 -1.75 20.00 13.72
C ILE A 87 -0.24 19.77 13.90
N ARG A 88 0.60 20.22 12.95
CA ARG A 88 2.05 20.10 13.08
C ARG A 88 2.53 20.91 14.28
N ALA A 89 3.06 20.22 15.28
CA ALA A 89 3.70 20.86 16.41
C ALA A 89 4.83 21.78 15.91
N LYS A 90 4.80 23.04 16.35
CA LYS A 90 5.85 24.03 16.09
C LYS A 90 7.15 23.69 16.81
#